data_AF-A0A6G4XEG8-F1
#
_entry.id   AF-A0A6G4XEG8-F1
#
_cell.length_a   1.000
_cell.length_b   1.000
_cell.length_c   1.000
_cell.angle_alpha   90.00
_cell.angle_beta   90.00
_cell.angle_gamma   90.00
#
_symmetry.space_group_name_H-M   'P 1'
#
loop_
_entity.id
_entity.type
_entity.pdbx_description
1 polymer ?
#
loop_
_entity_poly.entity_id
_entity_poly.type
_entity_poly.pdbx_seq_one_letter_code
_entity_poly.pdbx_strand_id
1 'polypeptide(L)'
;MAAGQHADPAREFADYLRGLVGRIDQDGGWCGVFLRRDPDGMRACLQGREAPPWDVVEALLNDLAAVYGRDAAAQELAHARALHQRLLRHVDTRPGARERLGERLDQMLKEQHYAAERQAELAELLQSASPFDAERLRLDLAWAQDDHERATARAAELRVRLQQAAGRPRPEPRLAPPDADPFFAPRQAAGASADDVARDASGAGRFARRGARYAPGGDDASVMPPTAAPSAPRGARYAQVPEPTQPPGTAPGPEARSTTATVAQLIALRSAGRTGEAHVLLCEAARRPPEQLPLLAEELYRAGLAADWATLLWEAASLPPADLVAVADALAAGGRSDDSGKLLRQGVGRPASEIGEAALVMADAGRRVQAEVLLEAFLRVRTPEEAARIVAADPDRLIPPLLKAAETVSGNCRRDLSHALRVAGYRA
;
A
#
# COMPACT_ATOMS: atom_id res chain seq x y z
N MET A 1 17.17 48.68 23.56
CA MET A 1 16.31 47.63 24.14
C MET A 1 15.53 46.98 23.00
N ALA A 2 16.12 46.00 22.32
CA ALA A 2 15.45 45.26 21.25
C ALA A 2 14.78 44.03 21.89
N ALA A 3 13.45 44.07 22.01
CA ALA A 3 12.68 42.89 22.38
C ALA A 3 12.78 41.89 21.22
N GLY A 4 13.61 40.86 21.38
CA GLY A 4 13.71 39.77 20.44
C GLY A 4 12.33 39.12 20.29
N GLN A 5 11.76 39.19 19.09
CA GLN A 5 10.61 38.39 18.71
C GLN A 5 11.05 36.92 18.80
N HIS A 6 10.76 36.27 19.92
CA HIS A 6 10.94 34.82 20.01
C HIS A 6 9.97 34.19 19.00
N ALA A 7 10.52 33.53 17.97
CA ALA A 7 9.72 32.79 17.01
C ALA A 7 8.81 31.81 17.76
N ASP A 8 7.54 31.72 17.34
CA ASP A 8 6.59 30.73 17.88
C ASP A 8 7.23 29.34 17.80
N PRO A 9 7.45 28.63 18.93
CA PRO A 9 8.10 27.33 18.93
C PRO A 9 7.43 26.30 18.01
N ALA A 10 6.12 26.43 17.80
CA ALA A 10 5.40 25.57 16.85
C ALA A 10 5.79 25.84 15.40
N ARG A 11 5.90 27.12 15.03
CA ARG A 11 6.35 27.53 13.70
C ARG A 11 7.82 27.19 13.47
N GLU A 12 8.68 27.45 14.46
CA GLU A 12 10.11 27.15 14.40
C GLU A 12 10.36 25.65 14.16
N PHE A 13 9.67 24.78 14.90
CA PHE A 13 9.78 23.34 14.68
C PHE A 13 9.24 22.91 13.32
N ALA A 14 8.10 23.47 12.88
CA ALA A 14 7.52 23.15 11.58
C ALA A 14 8.43 23.56 10.42
N ASP A 15 9.06 24.74 10.52
CA ASP A 15 10.03 25.23 9.54
C ASP A 15 11.26 24.30 9.49
N TYR A 16 11.77 23.89 10.65
CA TYR A 16 12.83 22.89 10.77
C TYR A 16 12.43 21.54 10.13
N LEU A 17 11.24 21.03 10.44
CA LEU A 17 10.75 19.75 9.95
C LEU A 17 10.60 19.76 8.42
N ARG A 18 10.08 20.86 7.85
CA ARG A 18 10.02 21.01 6.39
C ARG A 18 11.42 21.06 5.75
N GLY A 19 12.37 21.72 6.41
CA GLY A 19 13.78 21.70 5.99
C GLY A 19 14.41 20.31 6.07
N LEU A 20 14.08 19.52 7.09
CA LEU A 20 14.52 18.12 7.21
C LEU A 20 13.94 17.26 6.08
N VAL A 21 12.62 17.29 5.89
CA VAL A 21 11.92 16.51 4.85
C VAL A 21 12.36 16.92 3.44
N GLY A 22 12.65 18.19 3.19
CA GLY A 22 13.14 18.66 1.90
C GLY A 22 14.56 18.19 1.54
N ARG A 23 15.33 17.64 2.51
CA ARG A 23 16.70 17.15 2.30
C ARG A 23 16.78 15.64 2.05
N ILE A 24 15.69 14.91 2.24
CA ILE A 24 15.62 13.44 2.14
C ILE A 24 14.67 13.01 1.03
N ASP A 25 14.79 11.76 0.59
CA ASP A 25 13.90 11.18 -0.42
C ASP A 25 12.48 11.04 0.15
N GLN A 26 11.51 11.67 -0.52
CA GLN A 26 10.10 11.67 -0.11
C GLN A 26 9.32 10.49 -0.71
N ASP A 27 9.89 9.81 -1.70
CA ASP A 27 9.28 8.64 -2.34
C ASP A 27 9.82 7.34 -1.72
N GLY A 28 11.06 7.35 -1.23
CA GLY A 28 11.73 6.26 -0.50
C GLY A 28 11.84 6.47 1.02
N GLY A 29 12.57 5.56 1.68
CA GLY A 29 12.86 5.65 3.12
C GLY A 29 11.63 5.65 4.04
N TRP A 30 11.83 6.04 5.30
CA TRP A 30 10.74 6.22 6.26
C TRP A 30 9.85 7.40 5.91
N CYS A 31 10.40 8.45 5.30
CA CYS A 31 9.65 9.63 4.85
C CYS A 31 8.53 9.24 3.89
N GLY A 32 8.84 8.47 2.85
CA GLY A 32 7.84 7.96 1.92
C GLY A 32 6.82 7.03 2.58
N VAL A 33 7.25 6.19 3.53
CA VAL A 33 6.34 5.34 4.32
C VAL A 33 5.32 6.18 5.08
N PHE A 34 5.76 7.21 5.81
CA PHE A 34 4.85 8.06 6.59
C PHE A 34 3.92 8.88 5.70
N LEU A 35 4.43 9.44 4.61
CA LEU A 35 3.63 10.20 3.64
C LEU A 35 2.54 9.34 2.99
N ARG A 36 2.79 8.05 2.72
CA ARG A 36 1.78 7.13 2.21
C ARG A 36 0.80 6.65 3.28
N ARG A 37 1.27 6.43 4.50
CA ARG A 37 0.50 5.79 5.58
C ARG A 37 -0.43 6.75 6.31
N ASP A 38 -0.02 8.00 6.51
CA ASP A 38 -0.83 9.04 7.13
C ASP A 38 -0.48 10.42 6.54
N PRO A 39 -0.91 10.70 5.29
CA PRO A 39 -0.60 11.95 4.61
C PRO A 39 -1.16 13.17 5.35
N ASP A 40 -2.32 13.03 6.00
CA ASP A 40 -2.95 14.12 6.73
C ASP A 40 -2.19 14.45 8.02
N GLY A 41 -1.76 13.44 8.77
CA GLY A 41 -0.93 13.62 9.96
C GLY A 41 0.44 14.22 9.65
N MET A 42 1.10 13.74 8.60
CA MET A 42 2.34 14.36 8.13
C MET A 42 2.13 15.82 7.72
N ARG A 43 1.06 16.12 6.98
CA ARG A 43 0.71 17.49 6.59
C ARG A 43 0.42 18.37 7.79
N ALA A 44 -0.28 17.88 8.81
CA ALA A 44 -0.56 18.61 10.04
C ALA A 44 0.74 18.95 10.80
N CYS A 45 1.69 18.01 10.88
CA CYS A 45 3.01 18.22 11.48
C CYS A 45 3.84 19.25 10.70
N LEU A 46 3.91 19.11 9.37
CA LEU A 46 4.67 20.03 8.50
C LEU A 46 4.10 21.46 8.49
N GLN A 47 2.80 21.62 8.77
CA GLN A 47 2.13 22.91 8.91
C GLN A 47 2.19 23.46 10.35
N GLY A 48 2.78 22.73 11.31
CA GLY A 48 2.84 23.14 12.71
C GLY A 48 1.49 23.12 13.43
N ARG A 49 0.47 22.46 12.84
CA ARG A 49 -0.85 22.27 13.46
C ARG A 49 -0.79 21.21 14.55
N GLU A 50 0.11 20.24 14.40
CA GLU A 50 0.34 19.17 15.35
C GLU A 50 1.82 18.97 15.65
N ALA A 51 2.10 18.49 16.87
CA ALA A 51 3.44 18.10 17.25
C ALA A 51 3.69 16.65 16.80
N PRO A 52 4.72 16.37 15.97
CA PRO A 52 4.99 15.01 15.57
C PRO A 52 5.45 14.17 16.77
N PRO A 53 5.06 12.89 16.82
CA PRO A 53 5.68 11.93 17.73
C PRO A 53 7.19 11.87 17.52
N TRP A 54 7.96 11.72 18.60
CA TRP A 54 9.43 11.73 18.50
C TRP A 54 9.97 10.60 17.62
N ASP A 55 9.35 9.43 17.64
CA ASP A 55 9.73 8.27 16.84
C ASP A 55 9.57 8.50 15.32
N VAL A 56 8.73 9.46 14.90
CA VAL A 56 8.66 9.92 13.50
C VAL A 56 9.87 10.78 13.18
N VAL A 57 10.24 11.71 14.06
CA VAL A 57 11.41 12.57 13.89
C VAL A 57 12.70 11.74 13.84
N GLU A 58 12.83 10.73 14.70
CA GLU A 58 13.96 9.79 14.70
C GLU A 58 14.06 9.02 13.38
N ALA A 59 12.95 8.53 12.85
CA ALA A 59 12.93 7.83 11.58
C ALA A 59 13.33 8.73 10.40
N LEU A 60 12.90 10.00 10.38
CA LEU A 60 13.34 10.97 9.37
C LEU A 60 14.84 11.32 9.50
N LEU A 61 15.39 11.33 10.71
CA LEU A 61 16.82 11.50 10.94
C LEU A 61 17.63 10.27 10.50
N ASN A 62 17.04 9.07 10.55
CA ASN A 62 17.66 7.87 9.98
C ASN A 62 17.70 7.94 8.45
N ASP A 63 16.67 8.45 7.79
CA ASP A 63 16.70 8.72 6.35
C ASP A 63 17.78 9.76 6.02
N LEU A 64 17.93 10.79 6.85
CA LEU A 64 19.01 11.76 6.71
C LEU A 64 20.40 11.09 6.85
N ALA A 65 20.54 10.16 7.80
CA ALA A 65 21.79 9.40 7.98
C ALA A 65 22.11 8.53 6.77
N ALA A 66 21.10 7.99 6.08
CA ALA A 66 21.27 7.21 4.86
C ALA A 66 21.83 8.07 3.70
N VAL A 67 21.46 9.35 3.64
CA VAL A 67 21.88 10.28 2.58
C VAL A 67 23.21 10.99 2.91
N TYR A 68 23.37 11.49 4.14
CA TYR A 68 24.48 12.37 4.53
C TYR A 68 25.47 11.74 5.52
N GLY A 69 25.24 10.48 5.92
CA GLY A 69 26.08 9.76 6.86
C GLY A 69 25.71 9.99 8.33
N ARG A 70 26.22 9.10 9.19
CA ARG A 70 25.86 9.02 10.62
C ARG A 70 26.29 10.25 11.43
N ASP A 71 27.45 10.83 11.14
CA ASP A 71 27.98 11.97 11.90
C ASP A 71 27.16 13.25 11.68
N ALA A 72 26.70 13.48 10.43
CA ALA A 72 25.81 14.59 10.11
C ALA A 72 24.44 14.42 10.79
N ALA A 73 23.90 13.21 10.77
CA ALA A 73 22.64 12.91 11.44
C ALA A 73 22.71 13.03 12.97
N ALA A 74 23.84 12.70 13.60
CA ALA A 74 24.04 12.85 15.04
C ALA A 74 24.00 14.33 15.48
N GLN A 75 24.56 15.24 14.69
CA GLN A 75 24.48 16.68 14.95
C GLN A 75 23.04 17.20 14.81
N GLU A 76 22.34 16.74 13.78
CA GLU A 76 20.94 17.10 13.53
C GLU A 76 20.00 16.53 14.60
N LEU A 77 20.29 15.34 15.14
CA LEU A 77 19.53 14.72 16.23
C LEU A 77 19.47 15.61 17.48
N ALA A 78 20.63 16.11 17.92
CA ALA A 78 20.71 16.96 19.11
C ALA A 78 19.89 18.25 18.93
N HIS A 79 19.99 18.85 17.74
CA HIS A 79 19.24 20.04 17.37
C HIS A 79 17.72 19.76 17.31
N ALA A 80 17.30 18.69 16.63
CA ALA A 80 15.91 18.26 16.53
C ALA A 80 15.30 18.02 17.92
N ARG A 81 16.05 17.37 18.82
CA ARG A 81 15.60 17.07 20.19
C ARG A 81 15.33 18.34 20.98
N ALA A 82 16.23 19.32 20.88
CA ALA A 82 16.07 20.60 21.58
C ALA A 82 14.85 21.37 21.08
N LEU A 83 14.64 21.44 19.75
CA LEU A 83 13.46 22.08 19.16
C LEU A 83 12.17 21.35 19.54
N HIS A 84 12.17 20.01 19.49
CA HIS A 84 11.00 19.20 19.84
C HIS A 84 10.58 19.40 21.30
N GLN A 85 11.54 19.41 22.24
CA GLN A 85 11.25 19.69 23.65
C GLN A 85 10.72 21.11 23.89
N ARG A 86 11.14 22.10 23.10
CA ARG A 86 10.58 23.46 23.16
C ARG A 86 9.16 23.49 22.61
N LEU A 87 8.90 22.82 21.50
CA LEU A 87 7.56 22.62 20.93
C LEU A 87 6.61 21.97 21.94
N LEU A 88 7.00 20.84 22.54
CA LEU A 88 6.13 20.12 23.49
C LEU A 88 5.77 20.99 24.71
N ARG A 89 6.75 21.66 25.31
CA ARG A 89 6.50 22.61 26.42
C ARG A 89 5.55 23.73 26.03
N HIS A 90 5.68 24.23 24.80
CA HIS A 90 4.78 25.25 24.30
C HIS A 90 3.35 24.70 24.11
N VAL A 91 3.19 23.53 23.49
CA VAL A 91 1.86 22.93 23.26
C VAL A 91 1.18 22.54 24.57
N ASP A 92 1.92 22.01 25.54
CA ASP A 92 1.38 21.50 26.82
C ASP A 92 0.93 22.61 27.78
N THR A 93 1.29 23.86 27.52
CA THR A 93 0.85 25.04 28.30
C THR A 93 -0.36 25.76 27.69
N ARG A 94 -0.83 25.35 26.50
CA ARG A 94 -1.98 25.98 25.85
C ARG A 94 -3.29 25.63 26.56
N PRO A 95 -4.31 26.51 26.55
CA PRO A 95 -5.65 26.16 27.02
C PRO A 95 -6.19 24.89 26.34
N GLY A 96 -6.78 23.98 27.11
CA GLY A 96 -7.29 22.71 26.59
C GLY A 96 -6.22 21.66 26.26
N ALA A 97 -4.96 21.85 26.70
CA ALA A 97 -3.88 20.89 26.43
C ALA A 97 -4.11 19.55 27.14
N ARG A 98 -4.64 19.57 28.37
CA ARG A 98 -4.88 18.37 29.17
C ARG A 98 -5.93 17.45 28.52
N GLU A 99 -7.03 18.03 28.07
CA GLU A 99 -8.11 17.33 27.36
C GLU A 99 -7.58 16.71 26.08
N ARG A 100 -6.85 17.48 25.27
CA ARG A 100 -6.22 16.99 24.03
C ARG A 100 -5.19 15.88 24.26
N LEU A 101 -4.38 15.97 25.32
CA LEU A 101 -3.46 14.91 25.71
C LEU A 101 -4.21 13.64 26.14
N GLY A 102 -5.35 13.78 26.81
CA GLY A 102 -6.25 12.69 27.19
C GLY A 102 -6.86 12.00 25.98
N GLU A 103 -7.46 12.76 25.06
CA GLU A 103 -8.01 12.25 23.79
C GLU A 103 -6.95 11.52 22.98
N ARG A 104 -5.73 12.07 22.92
CA ARG A 104 -4.61 11.43 22.23
C ARG A 104 -4.17 10.14 22.91
N LEU A 105 -4.15 10.08 24.24
CA LEU A 105 -3.85 8.87 24.97
C LEU A 105 -4.90 7.78 24.69
N ASP A 106 -6.17 8.13 24.74
CA ASP A 106 -7.26 7.19 24.45
C ASP A 106 -7.15 6.63 23.02
N GLN A 107 -6.80 7.48 22.05
CA GLN A 107 -6.53 7.04 20.69
C GLN A 107 -5.33 6.08 20.61
N MET A 108 -4.21 6.39 21.26
CA MET A 108 -3.04 5.49 21.29
C MET A 108 -3.34 4.15 21.98
N LEU A 109 -4.21 4.13 23.01
CA LEU A 109 -4.62 2.88 23.66
C LEU A 109 -5.49 2.01 22.75
N LYS A 110 -6.39 2.62 21.97
CA LYS A 110 -7.16 1.91 20.93
C LYS A 110 -6.24 1.33 19.86
N GLU A 111 -5.25 2.10 19.41
CA GLU A 111 -4.26 1.65 18.42
C GLU A 111 -3.36 0.55 18.97
N GLN A 112 -2.93 0.66 20.24
CA GLN A 112 -2.15 -0.37 20.93
C GLN A 112 -2.91 -1.70 20.99
N HIS A 113 -4.20 -1.65 21.36
CA HIS A 113 -5.07 -2.83 21.43
C HIS A 113 -5.25 -3.45 20.05
N TYR A 114 -5.61 -2.64 19.05
CA TYR A 114 -5.77 -3.10 17.67
C TYR A 114 -4.50 -3.77 17.13
N ALA A 115 -3.33 -3.16 17.36
CA ALA A 115 -2.06 -3.73 16.94
C ALA A 115 -1.77 -5.07 17.65
N ALA A 116 -2.10 -5.19 18.95
CA ALA A 116 -1.96 -6.44 19.69
C ALA A 116 -2.89 -7.55 19.18
N GLU A 117 -4.16 -7.22 18.90
CA GLU A 117 -5.11 -8.16 18.28
C GLU A 117 -4.60 -8.61 16.91
N ARG A 118 -4.10 -7.68 16.10
CA ARG A 118 -3.58 -7.97 14.77
C ARG A 118 -2.33 -8.85 14.82
N GLN A 119 -1.44 -8.63 15.79
CA GLN A 119 -0.30 -9.51 16.03
C GLN A 119 -0.74 -10.93 16.36
N ALA A 120 -1.71 -11.09 17.26
CA ALA A 120 -2.22 -12.40 17.65
C ALA A 120 -2.84 -13.14 16.46
N GLU A 121 -3.67 -12.44 15.68
CA GLU A 121 -4.30 -12.99 14.46
C GLU A 121 -3.25 -13.42 13.43
N LEU A 122 -2.25 -12.58 13.15
CA LEU A 122 -1.19 -12.89 12.19
C LEU A 122 -0.31 -14.04 12.67
N ALA A 123 -0.01 -14.11 13.97
CA ALA A 123 0.75 -15.22 14.55
C ALA A 123 -0.02 -16.54 14.48
N GLU A 124 -1.35 -16.52 14.66
CA GLU A 124 -2.22 -17.69 14.48
C GLU A 124 -2.26 -18.14 13.02
N LEU A 125 -2.48 -17.21 12.08
CA LEU A 125 -2.46 -17.51 10.64
C LEU A 125 -1.12 -18.09 10.20
N LEU A 126 -0.01 -17.61 10.76
CA LEU A 126 1.33 -18.09 10.43
C LEU A 126 1.55 -19.57 10.80
N GLN A 127 0.86 -20.10 11.82
CA GLN A 127 1.00 -21.50 12.24
C GLN A 127 0.47 -22.50 11.19
N SER A 128 -0.50 -22.08 10.38
CA SER A 128 -1.11 -22.91 9.33
C SER A 128 -0.78 -22.42 7.91
N ALA A 129 0.06 -21.40 7.79
CA ALA A 129 0.40 -20.77 6.53
C ALA A 129 1.20 -21.71 5.62
N SER A 130 0.90 -21.65 4.32
CA SER A 130 1.79 -22.20 3.31
C SER A 130 3.15 -21.47 3.35
N PRO A 131 4.26 -22.10 2.93
CA PRO A 131 5.56 -21.42 2.85
C PRO A 131 5.53 -20.12 2.03
N PHE A 132 4.64 -20.02 1.06
CA PHE A 132 4.44 -18.83 0.22
C PHE A 132 3.73 -17.69 0.97
N ASP A 133 2.65 -18.00 1.70
CA ASP A 133 1.94 -16.99 2.50
C ASP A 133 2.70 -16.60 3.77
N ALA A 134 3.55 -17.50 4.28
CA ALA A 134 4.28 -17.31 5.52
C ALA A 134 5.19 -16.08 5.48
N GLU A 135 5.80 -15.78 4.34
CA GLU A 135 6.69 -14.61 4.24
C GLU A 135 5.94 -13.29 4.27
N ARG A 136 4.84 -13.19 3.50
CA ARG A 136 3.94 -12.03 3.56
C ARG A 136 3.37 -11.84 4.98
N LEU A 137 2.95 -12.93 5.63
CA LEU A 137 2.43 -12.88 7.00
C LEU A 137 3.50 -12.49 8.02
N ARG A 138 4.76 -12.89 7.84
CA ARG A 138 5.88 -12.44 8.68
C ARG A 138 6.13 -10.95 8.53
N LEU A 139 6.09 -10.43 7.30
CA LEU A 139 6.21 -9.00 7.04
C LEU A 139 5.05 -8.23 7.70
N ASP A 140 3.82 -8.70 7.53
CA ASP A 140 2.65 -8.10 8.18
C ASP A 140 2.73 -8.16 9.70
N LEU A 141 3.27 -9.25 10.25
CA LEU A 141 3.48 -9.41 11.69
C LEU A 141 4.54 -8.44 12.20
N ALA A 142 5.65 -8.28 11.48
CA ALA A 142 6.69 -7.31 11.80
C ALA A 142 6.14 -5.87 11.83
N TRP A 143 5.24 -5.54 10.90
CA TRP A 143 4.51 -4.28 10.91
C TRP A 143 3.59 -4.12 12.11
N ALA A 144 2.81 -5.14 12.44
CA ALA A 144 1.93 -5.11 13.62
C ALA A 144 2.74 -5.01 14.93
N GLN A 145 3.95 -5.58 14.96
CA GLN A 145 4.93 -5.45 16.03
C GLN A 145 5.43 -4.01 16.19
N ASP A 146 5.96 -3.40 15.12
CA ASP A 146 6.40 -2.00 15.13
C ASP A 146 5.27 -1.05 15.55
N ASP A 147 4.06 -1.28 15.04
CA ASP A 147 2.89 -0.45 15.38
C ASP A 147 2.52 -0.50 16.86
N HIS A 148 2.54 -1.70 17.45
CA HIS A 148 2.28 -1.87 18.87
C HIS A 148 3.39 -1.25 19.72
N GLU A 149 4.65 -1.41 19.33
CA GLU A 149 5.79 -0.81 20.03
C GLU A 149 5.69 0.73 20.01
N ARG A 150 5.39 1.33 18.86
CA ARG A 150 5.19 2.77 18.71
C ARG A 150 3.99 3.28 19.50
N ALA A 151 2.84 2.61 19.39
CA ALA A 151 1.65 2.99 20.15
C ALA A 151 1.91 2.90 21.67
N THR A 152 2.63 1.87 22.13
CA THR A 152 3.03 1.69 23.52
C THR A 152 3.96 2.81 24.01
N ALA A 153 5.00 3.12 23.24
CA ALA A 153 5.94 4.19 23.56
C ALA A 153 5.25 5.56 23.62
N ARG A 154 4.38 5.87 22.65
CA ARG A 154 3.60 7.11 22.60
C ARG A 154 2.61 7.20 23.77
N ALA A 155 1.91 6.12 24.10
CA ALA A 155 1.02 6.09 25.26
C ALA A 155 1.80 6.35 26.56
N ALA A 156 3.01 5.80 26.71
CA ALA A 156 3.88 6.07 27.85
C ALA A 156 4.30 7.56 27.92
N GLU A 157 4.71 8.16 26.79
CA GLU A 157 5.04 9.59 26.71
C GLU A 157 3.85 10.47 27.11
N LEU A 158 2.66 10.21 26.55
CA LEU A 158 1.44 10.97 26.82
C LEU A 158 1.02 10.87 28.29
N ARG A 159 1.15 9.69 28.92
CA ARG A 159 0.92 9.52 30.37
C ARG A 159 1.86 10.38 31.20
N VAL A 160 3.15 10.44 30.83
CA VAL A 160 4.13 11.29 31.52
C VAL A 160 3.78 12.77 31.37
N ARG A 161 3.42 13.21 30.16
CA ARG A 161 3.02 14.61 29.90
C ARG A 161 1.73 14.99 30.64
N LEU A 162 0.74 14.09 30.71
CA LEU A 162 -0.48 14.28 31.51
C LEU A 162 -0.17 14.42 33.01
N GLN A 163 0.77 13.64 33.54
CA GLN A 163 1.20 13.75 34.95
C GLN A 163 1.88 15.09 35.22
N GLN A 164 2.74 15.55 34.30
CA GLN A 164 3.40 16.85 34.38
C GLN A 164 2.40 18.00 34.31
N ALA A 165 1.44 17.94 33.38
CA ALA A 165 0.35 18.91 33.27
C ALA A 165 -0.58 18.91 34.50
N ALA A 166 -0.65 17.81 35.25
CA ALA A 166 -1.39 17.71 36.50
C ALA A 166 -0.65 18.27 37.73
N GLY A 167 0.60 18.75 37.59
CA GLY A 167 1.40 19.28 38.69
C GLY A 167 1.87 18.21 39.70
N ARG A 168 1.84 16.91 39.35
CA ARG A 168 2.37 15.85 40.24
C ARG A 168 3.89 15.74 40.08
N PRO A 169 4.69 15.82 41.16
CA PRO A 169 6.13 15.59 41.08
C PRO A 169 6.43 14.13 40.72
N ARG A 170 7.46 13.94 39.90
CA ARG A 170 7.92 12.65 39.35
C ARG A 170 8.54 11.77 40.46
N PRO A 171 8.39 10.42 40.43
CA PRO A 171 9.38 9.53 41.02
C PRO A 171 10.63 9.54 40.11
N GLU A 172 11.76 10.03 40.62
CA GLU A 172 13.01 10.13 39.85
C GLU A 172 13.46 8.75 39.31
N PRO A 173 13.74 8.62 38.01
CA PRO A 173 14.45 7.47 37.49
C PRO A 173 15.94 7.62 37.82
N ARG A 174 16.53 6.58 38.40
CA ARG A 174 17.99 6.48 38.53
C ARG A 174 18.60 6.45 37.12
N LEU A 175 19.37 7.49 36.80
CA LEU A 175 20.23 7.55 35.63
C LEU A 175 21.30 6.45 35.74
N ALA A 176 21.29 5.51 34.79
CA ALA A 176 22.45 4.68 34.49
C ALA A 176 23.50 5.53 33.74
N PRO A 177 24.81 5.24 33.88
CA PRO A 177 25.88 6.05 33.33
C PRO A 177 25.86 6.13 31.79
N PRO A 178 26.42 7.21 31.20
CA PRO A 178 26.32 7.51 29.77
C PRO A 178 27.41 6.78 28.99
N ASP A 179 27.27 5.46 28.82
CA ASP A 179 28.10 4.68 27.89
C ASP A 179 27.26 3.59 27.23
N ALA A 180 26.25 4.02 26.47
CA ALA A 180 25.62 3.28 25.37
C ALA A 180 24.47 4.14 24.81
N ASP A 181 24.80 5.07 23.91
CA ASP A 181 23.77 5.73 23.10
C ASP A 181 23.28 4.71 22.04
N PRO A 182 22.05 4.19 22.10
CA PRO A 182 21.60 3.11 21.22
C PRO A 182 21.18 3.62 19.84
N PHE A 183 21.43 4.89 19.52
CA PHE A 183 21.00 5.55 18.28
C PHE A 183 21.44 4.81 17.01
N PHE A 184 22.59 4.11 17.06
CA PHE A 184 23.09 3.27 15.96
C PHE A 184 23.36 1.82 16.36
N ALA A 185 22.83 1.34 17.49
CA ALA A 185 22.86 -0.09 17.77
C ALA A 185 21.99 -0.79 16.71
N PRO A 186 22.40 -1.95 16.15
CA PRO A 186 21.56 -2.70 15.26
C PRO A 186 20.34 -3.15 16.07
N ARG A 187 19.24 -2.38 15.99
CA ARG A 187 17.91 -2.93 16.19
C ARG A 187 17.81 -4.00 15.12
N GLN A 188 17.90 -5.27 15.55
CA GLN A 188 17.53 -6.38 14.69
C GLN A 188 16.03 -6.25 14.42
N ALA A 189 15.67 -5.44 13.43
CA ALA A 189 14.53 -5.76 12.61
C ALA A 189 14.88 -7.14 12.03
N ALA A 190 14.06 -8.14 12.31
CA ALA A 190 14.12 -9.38 11.57
C ALA A 190 13.78 -9.05 10.11
N GLY A 191 14.81 -8.73 9.31
CA GLY A 191 14.84 -8.92 7.86
C GLY A 191 14.09 -7.97 6.93
N ALA A 192 13.87 -6.70 7.25
CA ALA A 192 13.34 -5.76 6.24
C ALA A 192 14.07 -4.40 6.23
N SER A 193 14.80 -4.12 5.15
CA SER A 193 15.36 -2.78 4.87
C SER A 193 14.23 -1.82 4.46
N ALA A 194 14.38 -0.51 4.70
CA ALA A 194 13.43 0.49 4.16
C ALA A 194 13.23 0.37 2.63
N ASP A 195 14.23 -0.16 1.91
CA ASP A 195 14.19 -0.49 0.49
C ASP A 195 13.37 -1.77 0.16
N ASP A 196 13.27 -2.72 1.09
CA ASP A 196 12.37 -3.88 0.97
C ASP A 196 10.93 -3.47 1.34
N VAL A 197 10.82 -2.53 2.28
CA VAL A 197 9.56 -1.98 2.80
C VAL A 197 8.87 -1.04 1.79
N ALA A 198 9.63 -0.28 1.00
CA ALA A 198 9.09 0.60 -0.03
C ALA A 198 8.58 -0.15 -1.27
N ARG A 199 9.16 -1.32 -1.58
CA ARG A 199 8.78 -2.14 -2.76
C ARG A 199 7.52 -3.00 -2.56
N ASP A 200 7.17 -3.35 -1.31
CA ASP A 200 6.00 -4.17 -1.00
C ASP A 200 4.75 -3.39 -0.55
N ALA A 201 4.88 -2.09 -0.27
CA ALA A 201 3.75 -1.22 0.05
C ALA A 201 2.77 -1.02 -1.12
N SER A 202 3.14 -1.41 -2.35
CA SER A 202 2.34 -1.31 -3.57
C SER A 202 1.46 -2.54 -3.86
N GLY A 203 1.48 -3.59 -3.03
CA GLY A 203 0.88 -4.89 -3.36
C GLY A 203 0.03 -5.55 -2.28
N ALA A 204 -0.97 -4.87 -1.69
CA ALA A 204 -1.93 -5.56 -0.80
C ALA A 204 -3.28 -4.84 -0.73
N GLY A 205 -4.09 -4.98 -1.78
CA GLY A 205 -5.52 -4.67 -1.73
C GLY A 205 -6.29 -5.78 -1.05
N ARG A 206 -6.47 -5.68 0.28
CA ARG A 206 -7.66 -6.03 1.09
C ARG A 206 -7.28 -5.85 2.57
N PHE A 207 -8.14 -5.14 3.31
CA PHE A 207 -7.94 -4.53 4.63
C PHE A 207 -7.07 -3.26 4.59
N ALA A 208 -7.74 -2.10 4.66
CA ALA A 208 -7.09 -0.83 4.91
C ALA A 208 -6.20 -1.00 6.16
N ARG A 209 -4.87 -0.95 5.97
CA ARG A 209 -3.89 -1.02 7.03
C ARG A 209 -4.06 0.21 7.92
N ARG A 210 -4.90 0.08 8.95
CA ARG A 210 -5.20 1.14 9.91
C ARG A 210 -4.08 1.17 10.95
N GLY A 211 -2.95 1.68 10.50
CA GLY A 211 -1.76 1.88 11.31
C GLY A 211 -1.88 3.05 12.28
N ALA A 212 -0.95 3.15 13.24
CA ALA A 212 -0.96 4.16 14.29
C ALA A 212 -0.89 5.59 13.72
N ARG A 213 -2.01 6.31 13.71
CA ARG A 213 -2.14 7.62 13.05
C ARG A 213 -1.46 8.70 13.86
N TYR A 214 -0.76 9.60 13.18
CA TYR A 214 -0.01 10.70 13.79
C TYR A 214 -0.91 11.89 14.15
N ALA A 215 -2.08 12.00 13.51
CA ALA A 215 -3.12 13.00 13.80
C ALA A 215 -4.48 12.40 14.23
N PRO A 216 -5.31 13.12 15.01
CA PRO A 216 -6.70 12.74 15.25
C PRO A 216 -7.54 13.03 14.00
N GLY A 217 -8.14 11.97 13.44
CA GLY A 217 -9.18 12.06 12.42
C GLY A 217 -10.52 11.61 13.01
N GLY A 218 -11.59 12.36 12.69
CA GLY A 218 -12.94 12.20 13.23
C GLY A 218 -13.56 10.82 13.01
N ASP A 219 -14.51 10.51 13.90
CA ASP A 219 -15.23 9.24 13.97
C ASP A 219 -15.96 8.92 12.66
N ASP A 220 -15.71 7.73 12.14
CA ASP A 220 -16.65 7.03 11.25
C ASP A 220 -16.91 5.67 11.88
N ALA A 221 -18.08 5.57 12.53
CA ALA A 221 -18.60 4.35 13.12
C ALA A 221 -19.26 3.53 12.01
N SER A 222 -18.80 2.30 11.78
CA SER A 222 -19.55 1.33 10.98
C SER A 222 -19.87 0.09 11.81
N VAL A 223 -21.17 -0.14 11.93
CA VAL A 223 -21.86 -1.23 12.60
C VAL A 223 -21.55 -2.57 11.94
N MET A 224 -21.24 -3.60 12.74
CA MET A 224 -21.17 -5.00 12.29
C MET A 224 -22.55 -5.67 12.31
N PRO A 225 -22.92 -6.48 11.32
CA PRO A 225 -23.94 -7.52 11.51
C PRO A 225 -23.32 -8.82 12.06
N PRO A 226 -24.06 -9.62 12.86
CA PRO A 226 -23.50 -10.80 13.52
C PRO A 226 -23.35 -12.01 12.58
N THR A 227 -22.23 -12.72 12.74
CA THR A 227 -21.92 -14.03 12.16
C THR A 227 -22.57 -15.16 12.96
N ALA A 228 -23.33 -16.04 12.30
CA ALA A 228 -23.75 -17.33 12.86
C ALA A 228 -22.84 -18.47 12.35
N ALA A 229 -22.40 -19.30 13.28
CA ALA A 229 -21.45 -20.41 13.10
C ALA A 229 -22.12 -21.71 12.57
N PRO A 230 -21.35 -22.75 12.21
CA PRO A 230 -21.76 -23.82 11.28
C PRO A 230 -22.38 -25.04 11.99
N SER A 231 -23.09 -25.87 11.21
CA SER A 231 -23.47 -27.22 11.60
C SER A 231 -23.15 -28.22 10.48
N ALA A 232 -22.58 -29.36 10.88
CA ALA A 232 -22.32 -30.54 10.05
C ALA A 232 -22.85 -31.77 10.81
N PRO A 233 -22.81 -33.00 10.26
CA PRO A 233 -23.17 -33.47 8.91
C PRO A 233 -24.24 -34.60 8.98
N ARG A 234 -24.98 -34.90 7.90
CA ARG A 234 -25.71 -36.19 7.78
C ARG A 234 -25.86 -36.67 6.33
N GLY A 235 -25.43 -37.90 6.10
CA GLY A 235 -26.20 -38.89 5.32
C GLY A 235 -25.84 -39.06 3.84
N ALA A 236 -25.28 -40.23 3.54
CA ALA A 236 -24.98 -40.76 2.20
C ALA A 236 -26.22 -40.97 1.31
N ARG A 237 -26.03 -40.97 -0.02
CA ARG A 237 -26.21 -42.14 -0.93
C ARG A 237 -26.06 -41.79 -2.43
N TYR A 238 -25.25 -42.62 -3.09
CA TYR A 238 -25.13 -42.99 -4.52
C TYR A 238 -25.99 -42.30 -5.59
N ALA A 239 -25.33 -41.79 -6.63
CA ALA A 239 -25.69 -42.01 -8.04
C ALA A 239 -24.47 -41.75 -8.94
N GLN A 240 -24.07 -42.76 -9.72
CA GLN A 240 -23.05 -42.69 -10.76
C GLN A 240 -23.55 -41.81 -11.92
N VAL A 241 -22.70 -40.92 -12.42
CA VAL A 241 -22.88 -40.22 -13.70
C VAL A 241 -21.82 -40.77 -14.67
N PRO A 242 -22.18 -41.20 -15.90
CA PRO A 242 -21.20 -41.72 -16.84
C PRO A 242 -20.30 -40.59 -17.37
N GLU A 243 -19.00 -40.86 -17.42
CA GLU A 243 -18.01 -40.03 -18.11
C GLU A 243 -18.33 -39.92 -19.61
N PRO A 244 -18.27 -38.73 -20.22
CA PRO A 244 -18.32 -38.58 -21.66
C PRO A 244 -16.99 -39.03 -22.29
N THR A 245 -17.08 -40.04 -23.16
CA THR A 245 -15.99 -40.53 -24.01
C THR A 245 -15.50 -39.45 -24.97
N GLN A 246 -14.23 -39.05 -24.86
CA GLN A 246 -13.57 -38.15 -25.82
C GLN A 246 -13.31 -38.86 -27.17
N PRO A 247 -13.56 -38.21 -28.33
CA PRO A 247 -13.19 -38.73 -29.64
C PRO A 247 -11.65 -38.69 -29.89
N PRO A 248 -11.13 -39.45 -30.89
CA PRO A 248 -9.69 -39.59 -31.12
C PRO A 248 -9.02 -38.27 -31.52
N GLY A 249 -7.90 -37.97 -30.86
CA GLY A 249 -7.22 -36.68 -30.91
C GLY A 249 -6.62 -36.31 -32.26
N THR A 250 -7.05 -35.17 -32.80
CA THR A 250 -6.20 -34.34 -33.65
C THR A 250 -4.96 -33.96 -32.84
N ALA A 251 -3.76 -34.22 -33.38
CA ALA A 251 -2.53 -33.86 -32.71
C ALA A 251 -2.55 -32.37 -32.31
N PRO A 252 -2.19 -32.01 -31.05
CA PRO A 252 -2.22 -30.63 -30.61
C PRO A 252 -1.35 -29.75 -31.53
N GLY A 253 -1.90 -28.59 -31.91
CA GLY A 253 -1.21 -27.60 -32.72
C GLY A 253 0.14 -27.20 -32.13
N PRO A 254 1.05 -26.60 -32.91
CA PRO A 254 2.39 -26.20 -32.44
C PRO A 254 2.34 -25.31 -31.19
N GLU A 255 1.33 -24.45 -31.05
CA GLU A 255 1.12 -23.57 -29.90
C GLU A 255 0.73 -24.36 -28.64
N ALA A 256 -0.22 -25.30 -28.75
CA ALA A 256 -0.59 -26.18 -27.65
C ALA A 256 0.59 -27.05 -27.18
N ARG A 257 1.45 -27.51 -28.09
CA ARG A 257 2.70 -28.21 -27.72
C ARG A 257 3.67 -27.31 -26.96
N SER A 258 3.78 -26.04 -27.37
CA SER A 258 4.63 -25.04 -26.70
C SER A 258 4.13 -24.71 -25.29
N THR A 259 2.82 -24.55 -25.09
CA THR A 259 2.24 -24.31 -23.76
C THR A 259 2.41 -25.52 -22.84
N THR A 260 2.14 -26.74 -23.33
CA THR A 260 2.40 -27.97 -22.55
C THR A 260 3.87 -28.11 -22.17
N ALA A 261 4.81 -27.83 -23.08
CA ALA A 261 6.25 -27.86 -22.78
C ALA A 261 6.64 -26.82 -21.71
N THR A 262 6.04 -25.63 -21.77
CA THR A 262 6.27 -24.56 -20.79
C THR A 262 5.79 -24.98 -19.39
N VAL A 263 4.60 -25.58 -19.29
CA VAL A 263 4.06 -26.09 -18.03
C VAL A 263 4.91 -27.25 -17.48
N ALA A 264 5.34 -28.18 -18.34
CA ALA A 264 6.22 -29.27 -17.93
C ALA A 264 7.56 -28.75 -17.37
N GLN A 265 8.15 -27.75 -18.03
CA GLN A 265 9.36 -27.09 -17.57
C GLN A 265 9.14 -26.38 -16.23
N LEU A 266 8.02 -25.69 -16.07
CA LEU A 266 7.66 -25.01 -14.83
C LEU A 266 7.53 -26.00 -13.65
N ILE A 267 6.85 -27.13 -13.87
CA ILE A 267 6.73 -28.20 -12.87
C ILE A 267 8.11 -28.74 -12.47
N ALA A 268 8.99 -28.98 -13.45
CA ALA A 268 10.35 -29.48 -13.19
C ALA A 268 11.21 -28.47 -12.40
N LEU A 269 11.08 -27.17 -12.69
CA LEU A 269 11.76 -26.11 -11.95
C LEU A 269 11.24 -26.00 -10.51
N ARG A 270 9.91 -26.08 -10.32
CA ARG A 270 9.27 -26.05 -9.00
C ARG A 270 9.64 -27.27 -8.16
N SER A 271 9.64 -28.47 -8.73
CA SER A 271 10.01 -29.70 -8.02
C SER A 271 11.49 -29.75 -7.63
N ALA A 272 12.35 -29.08 -8.40
CA ALA A 272 13.77 -28.91 -8.09
C ALA A 272 14.08 -27.74 -7.12
N GLY A 273 13.06 -27.01 -6.64
CA GLY A 273 13.24 -25.84 -5.77
C GLY A 273 13.84 -24.61 -6.46
N ARG A 274 13.91 -24.60 -7.81
CA ARG A 274 14.51 -23.53 -8.62
C ARG A 274 13.51 -22.40 -8.90
N THR A 275 13.05 -21.76 -7.82
CA THR A 275 11.96 -20.77 -7.85
C THR A 275 12.27 -19.53 -8.69
N GLY A 276 13.52 -19.05 -8.70
CA GLY A 276 13.92 -17.90 -9.50
C GLY A 276 13.83 -18.15 -11.00
N GLU A 277 14.26 -19.32 -11.46
CA GLU A 277 14.18 -19.71 -12.88
C GLU A 277 12.75 -19.98 -13.32
N ALA A 278 11.93 -20.54 -12.44
CA ALA A 278 10.49 -20.66 -12.67
C ALA A 278 9.84 -19.28 -12.85
N HIS A 279 10.25 -18.27 -12.07
CA HIS A 279 9.78 -16.90 -12.25
C HIS A 279 10.24 -16.30 -13.58
N VAL A 280 11.52 -16.47 -13.96
CA VAL A 280 12.02 -16.03 -15.28
C VAL A 280 11.21 -16.64 -16.42
N LEU A 281 10.90 -17.94 -16.34
CA LEU A 281 10.06 -18.61 -17.34
C LEU A 281 8.64 -18.00 -17.43
N LEU A 282 8.06 -17.59 -16.30
CA LEU A 282 6.76 -16.91 -16.27
C LEU A 282 6.83 -15.49 -16.86
N CYS A 283 7.90 -14.73 -16.56
CA CYS A 283 8.13 -13.41 -17.16
C CYS A 283 8.32 -13.50 -18.68
N GLU A 284 9.06 -14.51 -19.14
CA GLU A 284 9.21 -14.80 -20.58
C GLU A 284 7.87 -15.18 -21.20
N ALA A 285 7.08 -16.03 -20.53
CA ALA A 285 5.76 -16.42 -20.99
C ALA A 285 4.78 -15.24 -21.09
N ALA A 286 4.83 -14.28 -20.17
CA ALA A 286 4.02 -13.06 -20.20
C ALA A 286 4.29 -12.17 -21.43
N ARG A 287 5.50 -12.24 -22.00
CA ARG A 287 5.93 -11.45 -23.17
C ARG A 287 5.77 -12.18 -24.51
N ARG A 288 5.24 -13.41 -24.49
CA ARG A 288 4.95 -14.18 -25.71
C ARG A 288 3.76 -13.58 -26.47
N PRO A 289 3.51 -14.00 -27.73
CA PRO A 289 2.33 -13.58 -28.46
C PRO A 289 1.04 -13.74 -27.61
N PRO A 290 0.22 -12.68 -27.45
CA PRO A 290 -0.94 -12.66 -26.56
C PRO A 290 -1.90 -13.83 -26.74
N GLU A 291 -2.07 -14.28 -27.98
CA GLU A 291 -2.94 -15.39 -28.39
C GLU A 291 -2.60 -16.72 -27.69
N GLN A 292 -1.38 -16.88 -27.19
CA GLN A 292 -0.92 -18.10 -26.50
C GLN A 292 -1.33 -18.14 -25.02
N LEU A 293 -1.65 -17.00 -24.42
CA LEU A 293 -1.91 -16.87 -22.99
C LEU A 293 -3.20 -17.58 -22.52
N PRO A 294 -4.32 -17.54 -23.27
CA PRO A 294 -5.51 -18.31 -22.90
C PRO A 294 -5.25 -19.83 -22.86
N LEU A 295 -4.49 -20.35 -23.83
CA LEU A 295 -4.11 -21.77 -23.88
C LEU A 295 -3.16 -22.12 -22.73
N LEU A 296 -2.17 -21.27 -22.44
CA LEU A 296 -1.27 -21.47 -21.31
C LEU A 296 -2.02 -21.46 -19.97
N ALA A 297 -3.01 -20.58 -19.81
CA ALA A 297 -3.86 -20.54 -18.64
C ALA A 297 -4.59 -21.88 -18.44
N GLU A 298 -5.19 -22.44 -19.50
CA GLU A 298 -5.85 -23.74 -19.43
C GLU A 298 -4.90 -24.87 -18.99
N GLU A 299 -3.70 -24.93 -19.58
CA GLU A 299 -2.70 -25.93 -19.20
C GLU A 299 -2.24 -25.76 -17.74
N LEU A 300 -2.00 -24.52 -17.28
CA LEU A 300 -1.63 -24.23 -15.90
C LEU A 300 -2.73 -24.64 -14.92
N TYR A 301 -4.00 -24.33 -15.22
CA TYR A 301 -5.13 -24.75 -14.39
C TYR A 301 -5.29 -26.28 -14.36
N ARG A 302 -5.14 -26.96 -15.51
CA ARG A 302 -5.18 -28.42 -15.57
C ARG A 302 -4.05 -29.08 -14.77
N ALA A 303 -2.89 -28.41 -14.67
CA ALA A 303 -1.77 -28.84 -13.86
C ALA A 303 -1.85 -28.42 -12.37
N GLY A 304 -2.90 -27.72 -11.95
CA GLY A 304 -3.05 -27.22 -10.57
C GLY A 304 -2.16 -26.01 -10.22
N LEU A 305 -1.61 -25.33 -11.22
CA LEU A 305 -0.67 -24.20 -11.09
C LEU A 305 -1.39 -22.84 -11.16
N ALA A 306 -2.53 -22.71 -10.49
CA ALA A 306 -3.32 -21.47 -10.48
C ALA A 306 -2.55 -20.27 -9.90
N ALA A 307 -1.61 -20.52 -8.98
CA ALA A 307 -0.74 -19.49 -8.40
C ALA A 307 0.29 -18.95 -9.43
N ASP A 308 0.83 -19.82 -10.27
CA ASP A 308 1.73 -19.41 -11.35
C ASP A 308 0.97 -18.63 -12.44
N TRP A 309 -0.29 -18.97 -12.71
CA TRP A 309 -1.16 -18.17 -13.57
C TRP A 309 -1.39 -16.76 -13.01
N ALA A 310 -1.66 -16.64 -11.70
CA ALA A 310 -1.79 -15.34 -11.05
C ALA A 310 -0.49 -14.52 -11.12
N THR A 311 0.66 -15.17 -10.97
CA THR A 311 1.98 -14.55 -11.12
C THR A 311 2.19 -14.06 -12.55
N LEU A 312 1.84 -14.87 -13.55
CA LEU A 312 1.95 -14.48 -14.95
C LEU A 312 1.07 -13.26 -15.26
N LEU A 313 -0.18 -13.24 -14.80
CA LEU A 313 -1.07 -12.09 -14.99
C LEU A 313 -0.51 -10.81 -14.35
N TRP A 314 0.19 -10.92 -13.22
CA TRP A 314 0.87 -9.80 -12.58
C TRP A 314 2.02 -9.24 -13.44
N GLU A 315 2.83 -10.13 -14.03
CA GLU A 315 3.87 -9.75 -14.98
C GLU A 315 3.28 -9.11 -16.24
N ALA A 316 2.18 -9.66 -16.76
CA ALA A 316 1.46 -9.12 -17.91
C ALA A 316 0.88 -7.72 -17.62
N ALA A 317 0.47 -7.44 -16.38
CA ALA A 317 -0.04 -6.13 -15.98
C ALA A 317 1.02 -5.01 -16.09
N SER A 318 2.30 -5.39 -16.03
CA SER A 318 3.46 -4.49 -16.09
C SER A 318 3.95 -4.22 -17.52
N LEU A 319 3.29 -4.79 -18.52
CA LEU A 319 3.65 -4.58 -19.93
C LEU A 319 3.34 -3.14 -20.40
N PRO A 320 4.01 -2.65 -21.46
CA PRO A 320 3.64 -1.41 -22.14
C PRO A 320 2.15 -1.34 -22.49
N PRO A 321 1.53 -0.15 -22.59
CA PRO A 321 0.07 -0.02 -22.75
C PRO A 321 -0.51 -0.84 -23.91
N ALA A 322 0.16 -0.82 -25.07
CA ALA A 322 -0.28 -1.57 -26.24
C ALA A 322 -0.26 -3.09 -26.00
N ASP A 323 0.79 -3.60 -25.36
CA ASP A 323 0.95 -5.02 -25.07
C ASP A 323 -0.03 -5.50 -23.99
N LEU A 324 -0.25 -4.69 -22.94
CA LEU A 324 -1.27 -4.92 -21.92
C LEU A 324 -2.66 -5.08 -22.54
N VAL A 325 -3.02 -4.17 -23.46
CA VAL A 325 -4.30 -4.20 -24.17
C VAL A 325 -4.39 -5.44 -25.05
N ALA A 326 -3.32 -5.78 -25.77
CA ALA A 326 -3.30 -6.97 -26.62
C ALA A 326 -3.48 -8.27 -25.80
N VAL A 327 -2.89 -8.35 -24.60
CA VAL A 327 -3.11 -9.48 -23.67
C VAL A 327 -4.53 -9.50 -23.14
N ALA A 328 -5.07 -8.36 -22.70
CA ALA A 328 -6.45 -8.27 -22.22
C ALA A 328 -7.46 -8.70 -23.30
N ASP A 329 -7.21 -8.34 -24.56
CA ASP A 329 -8.00 -8.73 -25.71
C ASP A 329 -7.93 -10.22 -26.01
N ALA A 330 -6.71 -10.79 -26.06
CA ALA A 330 -6.53 -12.21 -26.29
C ALA A 330 -7.20 -13.06 -25.20
N LEU A 331 -7.13 -12.63 -23.93
CA LEU A 331 -7.85 -13.26 -22.82
C LEU A 331 -9.37 -13.20 -23.01
N ALA A 332 -9.92 -12.05 -23.38
CA ALA A 332 -11.35 -11.91 -23.63
C ALA A 332 -11.81 -12.77 -24.82
N ALA A 333 -11.05 -12.77 -25.92
CA ALA A 333 -11.31 -13.59 -27.11
C ALA A 333 -11.24 -15.10 -26.81
N GLY A 334 -10.33 -15.50 -25.92
CA GLY A 334 -10.21 -16.87 -25.41
C GLY A 334 -11.24 -17.24 -24.32
N GLY A 335 -12.30 -16.44 -24.13
CA GLY A 335 -13.38 -16.72 -23.16
C GLY A 335 -13.01 -16.44 -21.70
N ARG A 336 -11.88 -15.79 -21.42
CA ARG A 336 -11.39 -15.45 -20.08
C ARG A 336 -11.61 -13.97 -19.75
N SER A 337 -12.83 -13.49 -19.91
CA SER A 337 -13.21 -12.10 -19.65
C SER A 337 -12.96 -11.64 -18.21
N ASP A 338 -13.08 -12.56 -17.23
CA ASP A 338 -12.78 -12.25 -15.83
C ASP A 338 -11.29 -11.96 -15.62
N ASP A 339 -10.41 -12.72 -16.26
CA ASP A 339 -8.97 -12.53 -16.15
C ASP A 339 -8.53 -11.27 -16.91
N SER A 340 -9.13 -11.01 -18.08
CA SER A 340 -8.99 -9.73 -18.81
C SER A 340 -9.36 -8.53 -17.92
N GLY A 341 -10.52 -8.59 -17.24
CA GLY A 341 -10.95 -7.54 -16.33
C GLY A 341 -10.06 -7.38 -15.09
N LYS A 342 -9.53 -8.48 -14.54
CA LYS A 342 -8.56 -8.43 -13.42
C LYS A 342 -7.26 -7.76 -13.86
N LEU A 343 -6.73 -8.13 -15.02
CA LEU A 343 -5.52 -7.57 -15.60
C LEU A 343 -5.62 -6.04 -15.78
N LEU A 344 -6.72 -5.57 -16.38
CA LEU A 344 -6.97 -4.14 -16.58
C LEU A 344 -7.10 -3.38 -15.25
N ARG A 345 -7.74 -3.99 -14.24
CA ARG A 345 -7.83 -3.40 -12.89
C ARG A 345 -6.47 -3.34 -12.18
N GLN A 346 -5.55 -4.26 -12.46
CA GLN A 346 -4.19 -4.22 -11.90
C GLN A 346 -3.35 -3.11 -12.55
N GLY A 347 -3.59 -2.80 -13.82
CA GLY A 347 -2.90 -1.74 -14.56
C GLY A 347 -3.17 -0.30 -14.06
N VAL A 348 -4.13 -0.06 -13.17
CA VAL A 348 -4.49 1.30 -12.67
C VAL A 348 -3.44 1.94 -11.75
N GLY A 349 -2.43 1.17 -11.32
CA GLY A 349 -1.26 1.68 -10.61
C GLY A 349 -0.38 2.61 -11.46
N ARG A 350 -0.56 2.60 -12.78
CA ARG A 350 0.25 3.34 -13.76
C ARG A 350 0.01 4.86 -13.74
N PRO A 351 0.96 5.66 -14.26
CA PRO A 351 0.77 7.09 -14.47
C PRO A 351 -0.46 7.39 -15.33
N ALA A 352 -1.11 8.53 -15.08
CA ALA A 352 -2.32 8.96 -15.78
C ALA A 352 -2.14 9.02 -17.32
N SER A 353 -0.95 9.40 -17.80
CA SER A 353 -0.61 9.43 -19.23
C SER A 353 -0.70 8.04 -19.86
N GLU A 354 -0.15 7.01 -19.22
CA GLU A 354 -0.16 5.63 -19.72
C GLU A 354 -1.57 5.03 -19.73
N ILE A 355 -2.42 5.43 -18.77
CA ILE A 355 -3.84 5.05 -18.75
C ILE A 355 -4.61 5.70 -19.91
N GLY A 356 -4.34 6.98 -20.18
CA GLY A 356 -4.89 7.69 -21.34
C GLY A 356 -4.48 7.02 -22.66
N GLU A 357 -3.19 6.68 -22.81
CA GLU A 357 -2.68 5.95 -23.97
C GLU A 357 -3.34 4.58 -24.14
N ALA A 358 -3.43 3.77 -23.07
CA ALA A 358 -4.10 2.47 -23.11
C ALA A 358 -5.57 2.60 -23.55
N ALA A 359 -6.29 3.60 -23.05
CA ALA A 359 -7.68 3.87 -23.43
C ALA A 359 -7.82 4.26 -24.91
N LEU A 360 -6.88 5.05 -25.44
CA LEU A 360 -6.84 5.41 -26.87
C LEU A 360 -6.56 4.20 -27.75
N VAL A 361 -5.57 3.37 -27.38
CA VAL A 361 -5.26 2.12 -28.10
C VAL A 361 -6.47 1.18 -28.14
N MET A 362 -7.17 1.03 -27.01
CA MET A 362 -8.42 0.25 -26.94
C MET A 362 -9.52 0.85 -27.81
N ALA A 363 -9.66 2.18 -27.83
CA ALA A 363 -10.64 2.86 -28.66
C ALA A 363 -10.36 2.64 -30.17
N ASP A 364 -9.09 2.72 -30.59
CA ASP A 364 -8.65 2.48 -31.96
C ASP A 364 -8.89 1.02 -32.39
N ALA A 365 -8.74 0.07 -31.45
CA ALA A 365 -9.06 -1.34 -31.67
C ALA A 365 -10.57 -1.67 -31.55
N GLY A 366 -11.44 -0.67 -31.32
CA GLY A 366 -12.88 -0.86 -31.15
C GLY A 366 -13.31 -1.53 -29.84
N ARG A 367 -12.44 -1.60 -28.84
CA ARG A 367 -12.59 -2.29 -27.55
C ARG A 367 -13.21 -1.40 -26.48
N ARG A 368 -14.43 -0.93 -26.74
CA ARG A 368 -15.11 0.04 -25.87
C ARG A 368 -15.36 -0.47 -24.45
N VAL A 369 -15.73 -1.75 -24.31
CA VAL A 369 -16.02 -2.35 -23.00
C VAL A 369 -14.75 -2.42 -22.13
N GLN A 370 -13.63 -2.81 -22.71
CA GLN A 370 -12.34 -2.90 -22.02
C GLN A 370 -11.84 -1.51 -21.61
N ALA A 371 -11.99 -0.51 -22.49
CA ALA A 371 -11.66 0.88 -22.16
C ALA A 371 -12.52 1.39 -20.99
N GLU A 372 -13.83 1.14 -21.00
CA GLU A 372 -14.73 1.51 -19.91
C GLU A 372 -14.32 0.83 -18.59
N VAL A 373 -14.00 -0.47 -18.61
CA VAL A 373 -13.53 -1.21 -17.43
C VAL A 373 -12.24 -0.61 -16.86
N LEU A 374 -11.28 -0.24 -17.72
CA LEU A 374 -10.03 0.41 -17.28
C LEU A 374 -10.31 1.78 -16.65
N LEU A 375 -11.09 2.62 -17.32
CA LEU A 375 -11.40 3.99 -16.86
C LEU A 375 -12.19 3.97 -15.55
N GLU A 376 -13.19 3.11 -15.42
CA GLU A 376 -13.94 2.93 -14.17
C GLU A 376 -13.05 2.43 -13.04
N ALA A 377 -12.16 1.48 -13.32
CA ALA A 377 -11.23 0.97 -12.33
C ALA A 377 -10.29 2.07 -11.83
N PHE A 378 -9.77 2.90 -12.74
CA PHE A 378 -8.90 4.02 -12.42
C PHE A 378 -9.62 5.07 -11.56
N LEU A 379 -10.86 5.42 -11.92
CA LEU A 379 -11.68 6.38 -11.17
C LEU A 379 -12.01 5.92 -9.74
N ARG A 380 -12.09 4.61 -9.49
CA ARG A 380 -12.38 4.07 -8.14
C ARG A 380 -11.21 4.19 -7.17
N VAL A 381 -9.99 4.35 -7.66
CA VAL A 381 -8.77 4.31 -6.82
C VAL A 381 -7.94 5.60 -6.90
N ARG A 382 -8.33 6.56 -7.73
CA ARG A 382 -7.59 7.82 -7.97
C ARG A 382 -8.43 9.04 -7.62
N THR A 383 -7.75 10.15 -7.33
CA THR A 383 -8.45 11.41 -7.10
C THR A 383 -9.01 11.98 -8.41
N PRO A 384 -10.05 12.82 -8.35
CA PRO A 384 -10.58 13.50 -9.53
C PRO A 384 -9.52 14.32 -10.30
N GLU A 385 -8.55 14.91 -9.61
CA GLU A 385 -7.44 15.67 -10.20
C GLU A 385 -6.46 14.76 -10.95
N GLU A 386 -6.16 13.58 -10.41
CA GLU A 386 -5.37 12.57 -11.09
C GLU A 386 -6.10 12.00 -12.31
N ALA A 387 -7.40 11.73 -12.16
CA ALA A 387 -8.27 11.31 -13.25
C ALA A 387 -8.34 12.33 -14.39
N ALA A 388 -8.42 13.62 -14.08
CA ALA A 388 -8.41 14.67 -15.09
C ALA A 388 -7.09 14.71 -15.91
N ARG A 389 -5.97 14.20 -15.39
CA ARG A 389 -4.69 14.20 -16.13
C ARG A 389 -4.66 13.19 -17.28
N ILE A 390 -5.49 12.15 -17.28
CA ILE A 390 -5.47 11.14 -18.35
C ILE A 390 -5.82 11.76 -19.71
N VAL A 391 -6.65 12.82 -19.70
CA VAL A 391 -7.15 13.44 -20.94
C VAL A 391 -6.08 14.25 -21.66
N ALA A 392 -4.91 14.48 -21.04
CA ALA A 392 -3.80 15.20 -21.66
C ALA A 392 -3.29 14.53 -22.95
N ALA A 393 -3.48 13.21 -23.11
CA ALA A 393 -3.10 12.49 -24.32
C ALA A 393 -3.96 12.88 -25.53
N ASP A 394 -5.28 12.96 -25.35
CA ASP A 394 -6.25 13.43 -26.35
C ASP A 394 -7.57 13.83 -25.66
N PRO A 395 -7.78 15.14 -25.38
CA PRO A 395 -8.94 15.58 -24.61
C PRO A 395 -10.27 15.28 -25.29
N ASP A 396 -10.36 15.47 -26.61
CA ASP A 396 -11.60 15.32 -27.37
C ASP A 396 -12.07 13.86 -27.39
N ARG A 397 -11.13 12.92 -27.42
CA ARG A 397 -11.43 11.49 -27.43
C ARG A 397 -11.62 10.89 -26.03
N LEU A 398 -10.96 11.43 -25.00
CA LEU A 398 -10.95 10.84 -23.66
C LEU A 398 -11.97 11.44 -22.69
N ILE A 399 -12.35 12.72 -22.83
CA ILE A 399 -13.33 13.35 -21.93
C ILE A 399 -14.69 12.64 -21.97
N PRO A 400 -15.30 12.36 -23.14
CA PRO A 400 -16.62 11.70 -23.19
C PRO A 400 -16.67 10.31 -22.52
N PRO A 401 -15.77 9.34 -22.83
CA PRO A 401 -15.79 8.04 -22.18
C PRO A 401 -15.42 8.12 -20.69
N LEU A 402 -14.57 9.06 -20.29
CA LEU A 402 -14.21 9.24 -18.88
C LEU A 402 -15.38 9.76 -18.04
N LEU A 403 -16.15 10.73 -18.55
CA LEU A 403 -17.35 11.21 -17.88
C LEU A 403 -18.45 10.14 -17.82
N LYS A 404 -18.57 9.32 -18.86
CA LYS A 404 -19.48 8.17 -18.88
C LYS A 404 -19.08 7.14 -17.81
N ALA A 405 -17.81 6.78 -17.72
CA ALA A 405 -17.29 5.88 -16.69
C ALA A 405 -17.51 6.44 -15.28
N ALA A 406 -17.30 7.75 -15.08
CA ALA A 406 -17.54 8.41 -13.80
C ALA A 406 -19.02 8.37 -13.38
N GLU A 407 -19.95 8.50 -14.33
CA GLU A 407 -21.39 8.33 -14.05
C GLU A 407 -21.71 6.89 -13.61
N THR A 408 -21.11 5.88 -14.24
CA THR A 408 -21.28 4.48 -13.82
C THR A 408 -20.73 4.22 -12.42
N VAL A 409 -19.66 4.93 -12.02
CA VAL A 409 -19.10 4.83 -10.66
C VAL A 409 -20.01 5.51 -9.64
N SER A 410 -20.33 6.80 -9.82
CA SER A 410 -21.36 7.52 -9.05
C SER A 410 -21.60 8.94 -9.59
N GLY A 411 -22.79 9.49 -9.33
CA GLY A 411 -23.08 10.90 -9.67
C GLY A 411 -22.22 11.93 -8.91
N ASN A 412 -21.58 11.57 -7.79
CA ASN A 412 -20.59 12.42 -7.13
C ASN A 412 -19.27 12.41 -7.91
N CYS A 413 -18.78 11.20 -8.27
CA CYS A 413 -17.57 11.02 -9.07
C CYS A 413 -17.63 11.83 -10.39
N ARG A 414 -18.77 11.80 -11.11
CA ARG A 414 -18.94 12.62 -12.31
C ARG A 414 -18.80 14.12 -12.02
N ARG A 415 -19.46 14.62 -10.97
CA ARG A 415 -19.42 16.06 -10.63
C ARG A 415 -18.01 16.52 -10.26
N ASP A 416 -17.32 15.74 -9.45
CA ASP A 416 -15.98 16.05 -8.99
C ASP A 416 -14.98 16.01 -10.15
N LEU A 417 -15.10 15.02 -11.04
CA LEU A 417 -14.31 14.95 -12.27
C LEU A 417 -14.58 16.13 -13.21
N SER A 418 -15.85 16.50 -13.44
CA SER A 418 -16.20 17.69 -14.24
C SER A 418 -15.66 18.98 -13.63
N HIS A 419 -15.51 19.04 -12.30
CA HIS A 419 -14.84 20.17 -11.65
C HIS A 419 -13.32 20.15 -11.89
N ALA A 420 -12.66 19.01 -11.68
CA ALA A 420 -11.23 18.84 -11.88
C ALA A 420 -10.82 19.13 -13.34
N LEU A 421 -11.59 18.66 -14.33
CA LEU A 421 -11.36 18.95 -15.75
C LEU A 421 -11.43 20.45 -16.05
N ARG A 422 -12.40 21.18 -15.48
CA ARG A 422 -12.50 22.64 -15.63
C ARG A 422 -11.32 23.38 -14.99
N VAL A 423 -10.88 22.94 -13.81
CA VAL A 423 -9.69 23.50 -13.14
C VAL A 423 -8.43 23.27 -13.97
N ALA A 424 -8.34 22.12 -14.65
CA ALA A 424 -7.26 21.79 -15.57
C ALA A 424 -7.36 22.48 -16.96
N GLY A 425 -8.40 23.30 -17.19
CA GLY A 425 -8.57 24.07 -18.43
C GLY A 425 -9.33 23.35 -19.56
N TYR A 426 -9.89 22.17 -19.30
CA TYR A 426 -10.68 21.42 -20.26
C TYR A 426 -12.18 21.77 -20.16
N ARG A 427 -12.88 21.69 -21.30
CA ARG A 427 -14.34 21.76 -21.33
C ARG A 427 -14.89 20.35 -21.12
N ALA A 428 -15.51 20.14 -19.96
CA ALA A 428 -16.16 18.90 -19.54
C ALA A 428 -17.67 18.95 -19.79
#